data_AF-A0A836TNN6-F1
#
_entry.id   AF-A0A836TNN6-F1
#
_cell.length_a   1.000
_cell.length_b   1.000
_cell.length_c   1.000
_cell.angle_alpha   90.00
_cell.angle_beta   90.00
_cell.angle_gamma   90.00
#
_symmetry.space_group_name_H-M   'P 1'
#
loop_
_entity.id
_entity.type
_entity.pdbx_description
1 polymer ?
#
loop_
_entity_poly.entity_id
_entity_poly.type
_entity_poly.pdbx_seq_one_letter_code
_entity_poly.pdbx_strand_id
1 'polypeptide(L)'
;TDSLGRSIEALNDLLADNKSIDSDPYLLGKNFTEKTLEEIARNFGNSFIVAFDGMEANKWSGPVESSFGHHLVLLRDYRDGFYPSFNEIRDQVLSDYLTLNKENAVNQYINNVKSEYRIIINPNLKF
;
A
#
# COMPACT_ATOMS: atom_id res chain seq x y z
N THR A 1 -24.63 -20.05 -4.62
CA THR A 1 -23.65 -20.05 -3.51
C THR A 1 -23.13 -18.64 -3.31
N ASP A 2 -22.88 -18.25 -2.06
CA ASP A 2 -22.23 -16.98 -1.73
C ASP A 2 -20.74 -17.01 -2.10
N SER A 3 -20.03 -15.89 -1.91
CA SER A 3 -18.61 -15.80 -2.28
C SER A 3 -17.74 -16.78 -1.49
N LEU A 4 -18.07 -17.01 -0.21
CA LEU A 4 -17.36 -17.97 0.63
C LEU A 4 -17.50 -19.40 0.08
N GLY A 5 -18.72 -19.85 -0.19
CA GLY A 5 -18.97 -21.20 -0.71
C GLY A 5 -18.25 -21.45 -2.04
N ARG A 6 -18.31 -20.50 -2.98
CA ARG A 6 -17.60 -20.61 -4.26
C ARG A 6 -16.08 -20.68 -4.08
N SER A 7 -15.53 -19.89 -3.18
CA SER A 7 -14.08 -19.88 -2.93
C SER A 7 -13.57 -21.18 -2.29
N ILE A 8 -14.35 -21.82 -1.42
CA ILE A 8 -14.00 -23.12 -0.82
C ILE A 8 -13.99 -24.22 -1.88
N GLU A 9 -15.03 -24.25 -2.74
CA GLU A 9 -15.11 -25.19 -3.86
C GLU A 9 -13.91 -25.04 -4.79
N ALA A 10 -13.60 -23.81 -5.21
CA ALA A 10 -12.44 -23.51 -6.06
C ALA A 10 -11.10 -23.90 -5.42
N LEU A 11 -10.95 -23.76 -4.10
CA LEU A 11 -9.73 -24.19 -3.39
C LEU A 11 -9.57 -25.71 -3.40
N ASN A 12 -10.66 -26.45 -3.22
CA ASN A 12 -10.61 -27.92 -3.29
C ASN A 12 -10.24 -28.40 -4.70
N ASP A 13 -10.78 -27.77 -5.74
CA ASP A 13 -10.43 -28.06 -7.13
C ASP A 13 -8.96 -27.80 -7.42
N LEU A 14 -8.41 -26.71 -6.87
CA LEU A 14 -7.00 -26.37 -6.99
C LEU A 14 -6.07 -27.38 -6.32
N LEU A 15 -6.46 -27.86 -5.14
CA LEU A 15 -5.68 -28.86 -4.40
C LEU A 15 -5.77 -30.25 -5.04
N ALA A 16 -6.81 -30.52 -5.84
CA ALA A 16 -7.00 -31.75 -6.58
C ALA A 16 -6.28 -31.76 -7.96
N ASP A 17 -5.36 -30.82 -8.23
CA ASP A 17 -4.63 -30.65 -9.50
C ASP A 17 -5.54 -30.48 -10.73
N ASN A 18 -6.79 -30.03 -10.52
CA ASN A 18 -7.72 -29.82 -11.60
C ASN A 18 -7.48 -28.47 -12.29
N LYS A 19 -7.60 -28.44 -13.62
CA LYS A 19 -7.30 -27.25 -14.47
C LYS A 19 -8.25 -26.08 -14.20
N SER A 20 -7.74 -24.87 -14.51
CA SER A 20 -8.44 -23.60 -14.77
C SER A 20 -9.53 -23.21 -13.77
N ILE A 21 -9.17 -22.33 -12.83
CA ILE A 21 -10.11 -21.73 -11.88
C ILE A 21 -11.01 -20.74 -12.63
N ASP A 22 -12.33 -20.96 -12.54
CA ASP A 22 -13.30 -19.90 -12.82
C ASP A 22 -13.37 -18.97 -11.61
N SER A 23 -13.12 -17.68 -11.82
CA SER A 23 -13.02 -16.70 -10.73
C SER A 23 -13.88 -15.49 -11.06
N ASP A 24 -14.59 -14.99 -10.05
CA ASP A 24 -15.31 -13.73 -10.17
C ASP A 24 -14.37 -12.59 -10.63
N PRO A 25 -14.82 -11.70 -11.53
CA PRO A 25 -14.02 -10.55 -11.95
C PRO A 25 -13.67 -9.65 -10.76
N TYR A 26 -12.39 -9.33 -10.60
CA TYR A 26 -11.93 -8.34 -9.63
C TYR A 26 -11.36 -7.12 -10.36
N LEU A 27 -11.81 -5.92 -9.97
CA LEU A 27 -11.54 -4.67 -10.68
C LEU A 27 -10.04 -4.37 -10.82
N LEU A 28 -9.24 -4.73 -9.82
CA LEU A 28 -7.80 -4.45 -9.80
C LEU A 28 -6.96 -5.54 -10.47
N GLY A 29 -7.61 -6.55 -11.07
CA GLY A 29 -6.95 -7.69 -11.71
C GLY A 29 -6.54 -8.79 -10.73
N LYS A 30 -5.82 -9.79 -11.22
CA LYS A 30 -5.49 -11.02 -10.47
C LYS A 30 -4.03 -11.13 -10.02
N ASN A 31 -3.16 -10.22 -10.48
CA ASN A 31 -1.73 -10.27 -10.24
C ASN A 31 -1.27 -8.98 -9.56
N PHE A 32 -0.59 -9.13 -8.44
CA PHE A 32 -0.01 -8.03 -7.67
C PHE A 32 1.49 -8.29 -7.54
N THR A 33 2.30 -7.40 -8.12
CA THR A 33 3.75 -7.55 -8.18
C THR A 33 4.40 -6.36 -7.49
N GLU A 34 5.45 -6.62 -6.70
CA GLU A 34 6.20 -5.61 -5.94
C GLU A 34 5.30 -4.70 -5.08
N LYS A 35 4.32 -5.32 -4.39
CA LYS A 35 3.43 -4.61 -3.48
C LYS A 35 3.88 -4.72 -2.04
N THR A 36 3.88 -3.58 -1.36
CA THR A 36 3.99 -3.49 0.09
C THR A 36 2.71 -4.00 0.77
N LEU A 37 2.78 -4.41 2.03
CA LEU A 37 1.60 -4.81 2.79
C LEU A 37 0.60 -3.64 2.88
N GLU A 38 1.06 -2.40 2.99
CA GLU A 38 0.20 -1.22 3.02
C GLU A 38 -0.54 -1.02 1.69
N GLU A 39 0.07 -1.32 0.55
CA GLU A 39 -0.60 -1.30 -0.75
C GLU A 39 -1.66 -2.40 -0.86
N ILE A 40 -1.36 -3.61 -0.37
CA ILE A 40 -2.35 -4.70 -0.32
C ILE A 40 -3.51 -4.32 0.60
N ALA A 41 -3.23 -3.77 1.78
CA ALA A 41 -4.26 -3.31 2.71
C ALA A 41 -5.15 -2.20 2.13
N ARG A 42 -4.62 -1.30 1.29
CA ARG A 42 -5.43 -0.29 0.60
C ARG A 42 -6.44 -0.91 -0.38
N ASN A 43 -6.11 -2.07 -0.96
CA ASN A 43 -6.94 -2.74 -1.96
C ASN A 43 -7.92 -3.75 -1.35
N PHE A 44 -7.53 -4.42 -0.25
CA PHE A 44 -8.29 -5.53 0.33
C PHE A 44 -8.69 -5.32 1.81
N GLY A 45 -8.16 -4.29 2.48
CA GLY A 45 -8.40 -3.99 3.90
C GLY A 45 -7.32 -4.54 4.83
N ASN A 46 -7.24 -3.95 6.04
CA ASN A 46 -6.21 -4.31 7.04
C ASN A 46 -6.36 -5.74 7.59
N SER A 47 -7.57 -6.31 7.61
CA SER A 47 -7.76 -7.71 8.02
C SER A 47 -7.17 -8.70 7.01
N PHE A 48 -7.09 -8.31 5.74
CA PHE A 48 -6.59 -9.16 4.66
C PHE A 48 -5.09 -9.44 4.80
N ILE A 49 -4.32 -8.44 5.24
CA ILE A 49 -2.86 -8.59 5.36
C ILE A 49 -2.44 -9.56 6.49
N VAL A 50 -3.31 -9.78 7.48
CA VAL A 50 -3.06 -10.75 8.56
C VAL A 50 -2.97 -12.17 8.01
N ALA A 51 -3.64 -12.46 6.88
CA ALA A 51 -3.60 -13.79 6.28
C ALA A 51 -2.21 -14.16 5.75
N PHE A 52 -1.33 -13.18 5.47
CA PHE A 52 0.02 -13.45 4.99
C PHE A 52 0.94 -13.99 6.10
N ASP A 53 0.59 -13.80 7.38
CA ASP A 53 1.33 -14.36 8.50
C ASP A 53 1.26 -15.91 8.45
N GLY A 54 2.34 -16.54 8.01
CA GLY A 54 2.43 -18.00 7.89
C GLY A 54 1.99 -18.58 6.55
N MET A 55 1.73 -17.75 5.52
CA MET A 55 1.53 -18.25 4.15
C MET A 55 2.81 -18.84 3.57
N GLU A 56 2.69 -20.04 3.00
CA GLU A 56 3.78 -20.70 2.27
C GLU A 56 3.85 -20.19 0.83
N ALA A 57 5.05 -19.91 0.35
CA ALA A 57 5.25 -19.55 -1.05
C ALA A 57 4.87 -20.70 -1.99
N ASN A 58 4.33 -20.35 -3.16
CA ASN A 58 3.87 -21.25 -4.21
C ASN A 58 2.74 -22.21 -3.82
N LYS A 59 1.95 -21.85 -2.80
CA LYS A 59 0.76 -22.60 -2.37
C LYS A 59 -0.47 -21.72 -2.33
N TRP A 60 -1.59 -22.23 -2.86
CA TRP A 60 -2.88 -21.56 -2.76
C TRP A 60 -3.38 -21.58 -1.32
N SER A 61 -3.79 -20.41 -0.83
CA SER A 61 -4.24 -20.18 0.54
C SER A 61 -5.54 -19.39 0.55
N GLY A 62 -6.31 -19.51 1.64
CA GLY A 62 -7.59 -18.83 1.81
C GLY A 62 -8.74 -19.82 2.09
N PRO A 63 -10.00 -19.39 1.96
CA PRO A 63 -10.41 -18.08 1.48
C PRO A 63 -10.13 -16.94 2.48
N VAL A 64 -9.64 -15.81 1.98
CA VAL A 64 -9.38 -14.60 2.78
C VAL A 64 -10.46 -13.57 2.50
N GLU A 65 -11.11 -13.07 3.55
CA GLU A 65 -12.21 -12.11 3.44
C GLU A 65 -11.70 -10.68 3.18
N SER A 66 -12.37 -9.97 2.28
CA SER A 66 -12.28 -8.52 2.09
C SER A 66 -13.66 -7.90 1.87
N SER A 67 -13.74 -6.57 1.76
CA SER A 67 -14.97 -5.87 1.40
C SER A 67 -15.54 -6.26 0.01
N PHE A 68 -14.75 -6.97 -0.80
CA PHE A 68 -15.14 -7.43 -2.14
C PHE A 68 -15.53 -8.91 -2.20
N GLY A 69 -15.51 -9.63 -1.07
CA GLY A 69 -15.81 -11.06 -0.98
C GLY A 69 -14.62 -11.88 -0.49
N HIS A 70 -14.52 -13.13 -0.94
CA HIS A 70 -13.53 -14.09 -0.47
C HIS A 70 -12.51 -14.40 -1.57
N HIS A 71 -11.22 -14.36 -1.22
CA HIS A 71 -10.12 -14.43 -2.17
C HIS A 71 -9.26 -15.66 -1.90
N LEU A 72 -8.85 -16.34 -2.96
CA LEU A 72 -7.77 -17.32 -2.92
C LEU A 72 -6.47 -16.61 -3.29
N VAL A 73 -5.45 -16.77 -2.46
CA VAL A 73 -4.17 -16.08 -2.59
C VAL A 73 -3.09 -17.09 -2.89
N LEU A 74 -2.30 -16.82 -3.93
CA LEU A 74 -1.08 -17.55 -4.23
C LEU A 74 0.11 -16.62 -4.01
N LEU A 75 0.80 -16.80 -2.90
CA LEU A 75 2.01 -16.05 -2.62
C LEU A 75 3.14 -16.59 -3.50
N ARG A 76 3.63 -15.82 -4.47
CA ARG A 76 4.71 -16.26 -5.36
C ARG A 76 6.08 -16.08 -4.73
N ASP A 77 6.31 -14.89 -4.20
CA ASP A 77 7.57 -14.48 -3.58
C ASP A 77 7.29 -13.33 -2.61
N TYR A 78 8.15 -13.18 -1.61
CA TYR A 78 8.12 -12.05 -0.69
C TYR A 78 9.51 -11.79 -0.12
N ARG A 79 9.72 -10.57 0.33
CA ARG A 79 10.90 -10.17 1.09
C ARG A 79 10.45 -9.45 2.34
N ASP A 80 11.15 -9.70 3.44
CA ASP A 80 10.93 -8.94 4.66
C ASP A 80 11.27 -7.48 4.42
N GLY A 81 10.48 -6.61 5.04
CA GLY A 81 10.83 -5.20 5.14
C GLY A 81 12.15 -5.08 5.90
N PHE A 82 13.07 -4.28 5.37
CA PHE A 82 14.36 -4.04 6.00
C PHE A 82 14.61 -2.54 6.15
N TYR A 83 15.34 -2.19 7.20
CA TYR A 83 15.87 -0.85 7.36
C TYR A 83 17.26 -0.82 6.74
N PRO A 84 17.49 -0.05 5.66
CA PRO A 84 18.83 0.11 5.12
C PRO A 84 19.72 0.78 6.18
N SER A 85 21.01 0.45 6.16
CA SER A 85 21.99 1.09 7.02
C SER A 85 22.13 2.57 6.66
N PHE A 86 22.50 3.41 7.63
CA PHE A 86 22.71 4.83 7.37
C PHE A 86 23.70 5.09 6.23
N ASN A 87 24.75 4.27 6.10
CA ASN A 87 25.74 4.43 5.04
C ASN A 87 25.15 4.20 3.64
N GLU A 88 24.18 3.29 3.49
CA GLU A 88 23.52 3.01 2.21
C GLU A 88 22.58 4.15 1.78
N ILE A 89 21.99 4.87 2.74
CA ILE A 89 21.04 5.96 2.47
C ILE A 89 21.57 7.35 2.81
N ARG A 90 22.88 7.49 3.07
CA ARG A 90 23.49 8.74 3.56
C ARG A 90 23.22 9.91 2.63
N ASP A 91 23.37 9.70 1.33
CA ASP A 91 23.21 10.77 0.34
C ASP A 91 21.75 11.22 0.22
N GLN A 92 20.80 10.28 0.32
CA GLN A 92 19.37 10.61 0.37
C GLN A 92 19.04 11.42 1.62
N VAL A 93 19.50 10.97 2.80
CA VAL A 93 19.29 11.67 4.06
C VAL A 93 19.90 13.08 4.02
N LEU A 94 21.10 13.23 3.46
CA LEU A 94 21.74 14.53 3.30
C LEU A 94 20.94 15.45 2.36
N SER A 95 20.47 14.94 1.23
CA SER A 95 19.63 15.69 0.28
C SER A 95 18.34 16.17 0.94
N ASP A 96 17.65 15.30 1.68
CA ASP A 96 16.42 15.63 2.40
C ASP A 96 16.68 16.68 3.49
N TYR A 97 17.79 16.53 4.23
CA TYR A 97 18.21 17.49 5.25
C TYR A 97 18.50 18.88 4.67
N LEU A 98 19.23 18.96 3.56
CA LEU A 98 19.52 20.23 2.88
C LEU A 98 18.23 20.89 2.36
N THR A 99 17.30 20.09 1.82
CA THR A 99 15.99 20.56 1.36
C THR A 99 15.19 21.15 2.52
N LEU A 100 15.07 20.41 3.62
CA LEU A 100 14.38 20.87 4.83
C LEU A 100 14.98 22.16 5.38
N ASN A 101 16.32 22.26 5.43
CA ASN A 101 16.98 23.48 5.88
C ASN A 101 16.71 24.68 4.98
N LYS A 102 16.68 24.48 3.66
CA LYS A 102 16.34 25.53 2.70
C LYS A 102 14.90 26.01 2.90
N GLU A 103 13.96 25.09 3.03
CA GLU A 103 12.55 25.42 3.28
C GLU A 103 12.38 26.18 4.60
N ASN A 104 13.05 25.74 5.65
CA ASN A 104 13.06 26.41 6.95
C ASN A 104 13.63 27.83 6.85
N ALA A 105 14.74 28.03 6.13
CA ALA A 105 15.34 29.35 5.94
C ALA A 105 14.42 30.29 5.16
N VAL A 106 13.76 29.81 4.10
CA VAL A 106 12.77 30.58 3.34
C VAL A 106 11.59 30.96 4.20
N ASN A 107 11.04 30.01 4.97
CA ASN A 107 9.91 30.25 5.87
C ASN A 107 10.26 31.28 6.96
N GLN A 108 11.44 31.16 7.57
CA GLN A 108 11.94 32.12 8.55
C GLN A 108 12.11 33.52 7.93
N TYR A 109 12.72 33.61 6.75
CA TYR A 109 12.88 34.88 6.05
C TYR A 109 11.51 35.53 5.75
N ILE A 110 10.56 34.76 5.21
CA ILE A 110 9.21 35.25 4.94
C ILE A 110 8.55 35.74 6.24
N ASN A 111 8.65 34.99 7.33
CA ASN A 111 8.05 35.38 8.60
C ASN A 111 8.67 36.67 9.16
N ASN A 112 9.99 36.83 9.07
CA ASN A 112 10.69 38.04 9.48
C ASN A 112 10.31 39.24 8.61
N VAL A 113 10.17 39.06 7.29
CA VAL A 113 9.69 40.14 6.43
C VAL A 113 8.24 40.50 6.79
N LYS A 114 7.37 39.51 6.98
CA LYS A 114 5.97 39.72 7.34
C LYS A 114 5.79 40.51 8.65
N SER A 115 6.69 40.36 9.63
CA SER A 115 6.59 41.12 10.90
C SER A 115 6.80 42.62 10.73
N GLU A 116 7.55 43.03 9.71
CA GLU A 116 7.83 44.45 9.43
C GLU A 116 6.70 45.16 8.68
N TYR A 117 5.70 44.42 8.19
CA TYR A 117 4.61 44.97 7.38
C TYR A 117 3.24 44.63 7.96
N ARG A 118 2.33 45.60 7.91
CA ARG A 118 0.90 45.33 8.16
C ARG A 118 0.28 44.72 6.90
N ILE A 119 0.03 43.41 6.94
CA ILE A 119 -0.63 42.67 5.85
C ILE A 119 -2.14 42.86 5.95
N ILE A 120 -2.76 43.40 4.90
CA ILE A 120 -4.22 43.52 4.78
C ILE A 120 -4.68 42.60 3.66
N ILE A 121 -5.37 41.52 4.02
CA ILE A 121 -6.04 40.64 3.04
C ILE A 121 -7.41 41.27 2.74
N ASN A 122 -7.62 41.78 1.53
CA ASN A 122 -8.87 42.45 1.18
C ASN A 122 -10.01 41.42 1.02
N PRO A 123 -11.04 41.44 1.90
CA PRO A 123 -12.14 40.48 1.82
C PRO A 123 -13.06 40.70 0.62
N ASN A 124 -12.95 41.85 -0.08
CA ASN A 124 -13.77 42.21 -1.23
C ASN A 124 -13.09 41.93 -2.58
N LEU A 125 -11.92 41.29 -2.61
CA LEU A 125 -11.27 40.90 -3.85
C LEU A 125 -12.07 39.74 -4.49
N LYS A 126 -12.73 40.01 -5.62
CA LYS A 126 -13.42 38.98 -6.41
C LYS A 126 -12.56 38.59 -7.62
N PHE A 127 -12.39 37.29 -7.84
CA PHE A 127 -11.77 36.71 -9.04
C PHE A 127 -12.82 36.48 -10.12
#